data_AF-A0A2N9NI82-F1
#
_entry.id   AF-A0A2N9NI82-F1
#
_cell.length_a   1.000
_cell.length_b   1.000
_cell.length_c   1.000
_cell.angle_alpha   90.00
_cell.angle_beta   90.00
_cell.angle_gamma   90.00
#
_symmetry.space_group_name_H-M   'P 1'
#
loop_
_entity.id
_entity.type
_entity.pdbx_description
1 polymer ?
#
loop_
_entity_poly.entity_id
_entity_poly.type
_entity_poly.pdbx_seq_one_letter_code
_entity_poly.pdbx_strand_id
1 'polypeptide(L)' 'MKTLPGHSRALFLLLLALGAMVMSGCASTEPDNLSERPWNSPKGWENGLPSTMTEGR' A
#
# COMPACT_ATOMS: atom_id res chain seq x y z
N MET A 1 4.69 33.95 -29.92
CA MET A 1 4.24 33.06 -28.83
C MET A 1 3.01 33.69 -28.20
N LYS A 2 1.83 33.10 -28.37
CA LYS A 2 0.56 33.68 -27.88
C LYS A 2 0.42 33.31 -26.40
N THR A 3 0.40 34.30 -25.53
CA THR A 3 0.19 34.11 -24.08
C THR A 3 -1.23 33.64 -23.82
N LEU A 4 -1.38 32.48 -23.18
CA LEU A 4 -2.69 31.93 -22.82
C LEU A 4 -3.38 32.83 -21.78
N PRO A 5 -4.69 33.10 -21.91
CA PRO A 5 -5.45 33.93 -20.98
C PRO A 5 -5.43 33.30 -19.57
N GLY A 6 -5.45 34.14 -18.52
CA GLY A 6 -5.27 33.72 -17.12
C GLY A 6 -6.20 32.58 -16.67
N HIS A 7 -7.42 32.54 -17.20
CA HIS A 7 -8.40 31.47 -16.97
C HIS A 7 -7.94 30.10 -17.47
N SER A 8 -7.31 30.05 -18.66
CA SER A 8 -6.79 28.78 -19.20
C SER A 8 -5.63 28.24 -18.36
N ARG A 9 -4.81 29.13 -17.78
CA ARG A 9 -3.72 28.74 -16.88
C ARG A 9 -4.27 28.19 -15.56
N ALA A 10 -5.30 28.83 -15.01
CA ALA A 10 -5.97 28.36 -13.79
C ALA A 10 -6.63 26.98 -13.98
N LEU A 11 -7.33 26.77 -15.10
CA LEU A 11 -7.94 25.48 -15.42
C LEU A 11 -6.90 24.37 -15.60
N PHE A 12 -5.77 24.68 -16.23
CA PHE A 12 -4.68 23.72 -16.39
C PHE A 12 -4.08 23.31 -15.04
N LEU A 13 -3.86 24.28 -14.14
CA LEU A 13 -3.36 24.01 -12.79
C LEU A 13 -4.35 23.18 -11.95
N LEU A 14 -5.66 23.46 -12.09
CA LEU A 14 -6.71 22.68 -11.43
C LEU A 14 -6.71 21.21 -11.89
N LEU A 15 -6.63 20.98 -13.21
CA LEU A 15 -6.52 19.64 -13.78
C LEU A 15 -5.29 18.90 -13.28
N LEU A 16 -4.14 19.59 -13.20
CA LEU A 16 -2.90 19.02 -12.70
C LEU A 16 -3.02 18.60 -11.22
N ALA A 17 -3.63 19.44 -10.40
CA ALA A 17 -3.87 19.16 -8.98
C ALA A 17 -4.81 17.96 -8.78
N LEU A 18 -5.90 17.89 -9.55
CA LEU A 18 -6.82 16.76 -9.53
C LEU A 18 -6.13 15.45 -9.98
N GLY A 19 -5.31 15.51 -11.03
CA GLY A 19 -4.53 14.37 -11.49
C GLY A 19 -3.53 13.86 -10.43
N ALA A 20 -2.83 14.78 -9.76
CA ALA A 20 -1.91 14.44 -8.68
C ALA A 20 -2.63 13.77 -7.51
N MET A 21 -3.85 14.21 -7.19
CA MET A 21 -4.69 13.65 -6.12
C MET A 21 -5.17 12.23 -6.43
N VAL A 22 -5.42 11.91 -7.71
CA VAL A 22 -5.72 10.54 -8.16
C VAL A 22 -4.47 9.66 -8.15
N MET A 23 -3.30 10.22 -8.46
CA MET A 23 -2.03 9.48 -8.48
C MET A 23 -1.41 9.29 -7.09
N SER A 24 -1.74 10.14 -6.11
CA SER A 24 -1.43 9.88 -4.71
C SER A 24 -2.32 8.75 -4.22
N GLY A 25 -1.86 7.51 -4.40
CA GLY A 25 -2.53 6.33 -3.88
C GLY A 25 -2.81 6.49 -2.39
N CYS A 26 -3.99 6.04 -1.96
CA CYS A 26 -4.30 5.95 -0.54
C CYS A 26 -3.33 4.93 0.07
N ALA A 27 -2.38 5.38 0.90
CA ALA A 27 -1.53 4.49 1.66
C ALA A 27 -2.41 3.78 2.69
N SER A 28 -2.96 2.62 2.33
CA SER A 28 -3.67 1.78 3.29
C SER A 28 -2.65 1.24 4.27
N THR A 29 -2.76 1.63 5.53
CA THR A 29 -2.05 0.95 6.61
C THR A 29 -2.89 -0.28 6.91
N GLU A 30 -2.46 -1.44 6.42
CA GLU A 30 -3.11 -2.72 6.69
C GLU A 30 -2.44 -3.33 7.94
N PRO A 31 -2.90 -3.02 9.17
CA PRO A 31 -2.26 -3.54 10.39
C PRO A 31 -2.29 -5.08 10.46
N ASP A 32 -3.26 -5.70 9.79
CA ASP A 32 -3.48 -7.14 9.75
C ASP A 32 -2.81 -7.82 8.54
N ASN A 33 -1.87 -7.16 7.86
CA ASN A 33 -1.21 -7.69 6.66
C ASN A 33 -0.26 -8.87 7.01
N LEU A 34 -0.82 -10.06 7.19
CA LEU A 34 -0.08 -11.30 7.41
C LEU A 34 0.83 -11.68 6.23
N SER A 35 0.66 -11.03 5.07
CA SER A 35 1.50 -11.22 3.87
C SER A 35 2.78 -10.38 3.89
N GLU A 36 2.94 -9.43 4.82
CA GLU A 36 4.22 -8.74 5.04
C GLU A 36 5.26 -9.61 5.73
N ARG A 37 4.90 -10.84 6.15
CA ARG A 37 5.87 -11.78 6.73
C ARG A 37 7.05 -11.94 5.75
N PRO A 38 8.28 -11.57 6.17
CA PRO A 38 9.47 -11.78 5.35
C PRO A 38 9.51 -13.21 4.78
N TRP A 39 9.94 -13.37 3.53
CA TRP A 39 9.99 -14.70 2.88
C TRP A 39 10.83 -15.71 3.67
N ASN A 40 11.80 -15.22 4.44
CA ASN A 40 12.67 -15.97 5.34
C ASN A 40 12.16 -16.04 6.79
N SER A 41 10.93 -15.60 7.07
CA SER A 41 10.34 -15.72 8.40
C SER A 41 10.08 -17.18 8.73
N PRO A 42 10.44 -17.63 9.94
CA PRO A 42 10.34 -19.03 10.26
C PRO A 42 8.89 -19.49 10.26
N LYS A 43 8.63 -20.64 9.64
CA LYS A 43 7.31 -21.27 9.63
C LYS A 43 7.08 -21.96 10.97
N GLY A 44 5.80 -22.06 11.37
CA GLY A 44 5.44 -22.66 12.66
C GLY A 44 5.89 -24.12 12.84
N TRP A 45 6.25 -24.81 11.76
CA TRP A 45 6.78 -26.18 11.77
C TRP A 45 8.31 -26.26 11.78
N GLU A 46 9.03 -25.15 11.58
CA GLU A 46 10.50 -25.13 11.52
C GLU A 46 11.17 -25.20 12.89
N ASN A 47 10.48 -24.75 13.96
CA ASN A 47 10.95 -24.88 15.35
C ASN A 47 10.44 -26.18 16.03
N GLY A 48 10.00 -27.15 15.23
CA GLY A 48 9.32 -28.35 15.70
C GLY A 48 7.81 -28.16 15.81
N LEU A 49 7.08 -29.27 15.82
CA LEU A 49 5.64 -29.25 16.03
C LEU A 49 5.34 -28.77 17.46
N PRO A 50 4.34 -27.89 17.67
CA PRO A 50 3.86 -27.56 19.01
C PRO A 50 3.61 -28.85 19.80
N SER A 51 4.03 -28.93 21.05
CA SER A 51 3.81 -30.11 21.91
C SER A 51 2.33 -30.52 21.99
N THR A 52 1.42 -29.56 21.75
CA THR A 52 -0.02 -29.77 21.65
C THR A 52 -0.46 -30.60 20.44
N MET A 53 0.35 -30.73 19.40
CA MET A 53 0.07 -31.59 18.23
C MET A 53 0.52 -33.04 18.45
N THR A 54 1.50 -33.27 19.33
CA THR A 54 1.97 -34.62 19.70
C THR A 54 1.24 -35.18 20.92
N GLU A 55 0.64 -34.32 21.73
CA GLU A 55 -0.18 -34.71 22.88
C GLU A 55 -1.62 -34.97 22.43
N GLY A 56 -1.82 -36.12 21.77
CA GLY A 56 -3.15 -36.61 21.42
C GLY A 56 -4.00 -36.82 22.66
N ARG A 57 -4.97 -35.92 22.88
CA ARG A 57 -6.07 -36.10 23.84
C ARG A 57 -7.38 -36.26 23.09
#